data_AF-A0A3M1PXP6-F1
#
_entry.id   AF-A0A3M1PXP6-F1
#
_cell.length_a   1.000
_cell.length_b   1.000
_cell.length_c   1.000
_cell.angle_alpha   90.00
_cell.angle_beta   90.00
_cell.angle_gamma   90.00
#
_symmetry.space_group_name_H-M   'P 1'
#
loop_
_entity.id
_entity.type
_entity.pdbx_description
1 polymer ?
#
loop_
_entity_poly.entity_id
_entity_poly.type
_entity_poly.pdbx_seq_one_letter_code
_entity_poly.pdbx_strand_id
1 'polypeptide(L)'
;LVITDRKKDIIVLDKGENISPARVEGMLTLEPEIAQAMVYGDSRPYLVGLIVPDAEWAAEWARPRGLPPGLAELVGNEDFRHAVEAAVERVNKRLAALERVRRIAILPEPFTIENGMMTPTLKVRRHKVKEAYGALIESLYKAGSTAASKDSSMEAKEKS
;
A
#
# COMPACT_ATOMS: atom_id res chain seq x y z
N LEU A 1 30.82 -12.56 3.48
CA LEU A 1 29.58 -11.98 4.07
C LEU A 1 29.53 -10.51 3.72
N VAL A 2 28.83 -10.16 2.65
CA VAL A 2 28.74 -8.77 2.15
C VAL A 2 27.36 -8.24 2.48
N ILE A 3 27.31 -7.33 3.45
CA ILE A 3 26.13 -6.53 3.77
C ILE A 3 26.12 -5.36 2.76
N THR A 4 25.48 -5.54 1.62
CA THR A 4 25.30 -4.48 0.60
C THR A 4 23.85 -4.03 0.42
N ASP A 5 22.95 -4.42 1.32
CA ASP A 5 21.50 -4.26 1.11
C ASP A 5 20.83 -3.15 1.94
N ARG A 6 21.60 -2.22 2.53
CA ARG A 6 21.03 -1.09 3.29
C ARG A 6 21.01 0.24 2.56
N LYS A 7 21.56 0.32 1.34
CA LYS A 7 21.64 1.56 0.56
C LYS A 7 20.67 1.62 -0.61
N LYS A 8 19.96 0.54 -0.92
CA LYS A 8 19.08 0.42 -2.11
C LYS A 8 17.58 0.43 -1.82
N ASP A 9 17.15 0.20 -0.59
CA ASP A 9 15.73 0.29 -0.20
C ASP A 9 15.42 1.68 0.38
N ILE A 10 15.73 2.75 -0.36
CA ILE A 10 15.26 4.11 -0.03
C ILE A 10 14.27 4.52 -1.11
N ILE A 11 13.10 4.99 -0.70
CA ILE A 11 12.16 5.65 -1.61
C ILE A 11 12.60 7.10 -1.75
N VAL A 12 12.78 7.56 -2.98
CA VAL A 12 13.02 8.97 -3.27
C VAL A 12 11.72 9.55 -3.84
N LEU A 13 11.11 10.50 -3.13
CA LEU A 13 9.93 11.20 -3.62
C LEU A 13 10.29 12.13 -4.78
N ASP A 14 9.28 12.62 -5.50
CA ASP A 14 9.44 13.56 -6.63
C ASP A 14 10.23 14.84 -6.29
N LYS A 15 10.18 15.27 -5.04
CA LYS A 15 10.90 16.43 -4.49
C LYS A 15 12.32 16.12 -3.99
N GLY A 16 12.80 14.90 -4.17
CA GLY A 16 14.14 14.47 -3.73
C GLY A 16 14.23 14.07 -2.25
N GLU A 17 13.08 13.94 -1.57
CA GLU A 17 13.01 13.52 -0.17
C GLU A 17 13.22 12.00 -0.02
N ASN A 18 14.07 11.62 0.92
CA ASN A 18 14.46 10.22 1.14
C ASN A 18 13.64 9.60 2.28
N ILE A 19 12.94 8.52 1.99
CA ILE A 19 12.11 7.81 2.94
C ILE A 19 12.60 6.36 3.08
N SER A 20 12.73 5.90 4.32
CA SER A 20 12.99 4.50 4.63
C SER A 20 11.67 3.71 4.62
N PRO A 21 11.44 2.83 3.63
CA PRO A 21 10.21 2.04 3.55
C PRO A 21 10.07 1.10 4.75
N ALA A 22 11.18 0.49 5.17
CA ALA A 22 11.21 -0.45 6.29
C ALA A 22 10.76 0.18 7.61
N ARG A 23 11.00 1.49 7.80
CA ARG A 23 10.52 2.23 8.97
C ARG A 23 8.98 2.33 8.96
N VAL A 24 8.41 2.74 7.83
CA VAL A 24 6.96 2.91 7.69
C VAL A 24 6.25 1.56 7.71
N GLU A 25 6.73 0.58 6.94
CA GLU A 25 6.21 -0.79 6.91
C GLU A 25 6.27 -1.44 8.28
N GLY A 26 7.41 -1.31 8.98
CA GLY A 26 7.57 -1.84 10.33
C GLY A 26 6.58 -1.23 11.32
N MET A 27 6.31 0.07 11.24
CA MET A 27 5.31 0.72 12.10
C MET A 27 3.87 0.28 11.78
N LEU A 28 3.56 -0.01 10.51
CA LEU A 28 2.26 -0.52 10.10
C LEU A 28 2.02 -1.93 10.65
N THR A 29 3.01 -2.83 10.52
CA THR A 29 2.92 -4.21 10.99
C THR A 29 2.96 -4.37 12.52
N LEU A 30 3.13 -3.27 13.27
CA LEU A 30 2.99 -3.28 14.73
C LEU A 30 1.52 -3.15 15.17
N GLU A 31 0.63 -2.69 14.29
CA GLU A 31 -0.79 -2.62 14.59
C GLU A 31 -1.41 -4.03 14.40
N PRO A 32 -2.26 -4.49 15.32
CA PRO A 32 -2.79 -5.86 15.32
C PRO A 32 -3.65 -6.17 14.08
N GLU A 33 -4.19 -5.15 13.42
CA GLU A 33 -4.99 -5.30 12.21
C GLU A 33 -4.17 -5.63 10.96
N ILE A 34 -2.84 -5.44 10.98
CA ILE A 34 -1.99 -5.47 9.79
C ILE A 34 -0.91 -6.54 9.94
N ALA A 35 -1.04 -7.63 9.18
CA ALA A 35 -0.02 -8.68 9.14
C ALA A 35 1.17 -8.31 8.26
N GLN A 36 0.92 -7.72 7.09
CA GLN A 36 1.98 -7.33 6.15
C GLN A 36 1.67 -5.98 5.51
N ALA A 37 2.72 -5.20 5.27
CA ALA A 37 2.61 -3.93 4.59
C ALA A 37 3.77 -3.75 3.60
N MET A 38 3.47 -3.16 2.44
CA MET A 38 4.48 -2.67 1.52
C MET A 38 4.13 -1.25 1.11
N VAL A 39 5.07 -0.32 1.28
CA VAL A 39 4.89 1.07 0.82
C VAL A 39 5.60 1.32 -0.51
N TYR A 40 5.02 2.21 -1.30
CA TYR A 40 5.53 2.65 -2.59
C TYR A 40 5.38 4.16 -2.75
N GLY A 41 6.41 4.82 -3.26
CA GLY A 41 6.38 6.26 -3.53
C GLY A 41 7.52 6.76 -4.40
N ASP A 42 8.21 5.86 -5.10
CA ASP A 42 9.41 6.21 -5.86
C ASP A 42 9.05 7.13 -7.04
N SER A 43 9.70 8.29 -7.11
CA SER A 43 9.39 9.38 -8.05
C SER A 43 7.93 9.84 -8.01
N ARG A 44 7.30 9.80 -6.82
CA ARG A 44 5.91 10.22 -6.58
C ARG A 44 5.83 11.31 -5.50
N PRO A 45 4.74 12.10 -5.45
CA PRO A 45 4.56 13.18 -4.47
C PRO A 45 4.31 12.72 -3.03
N TYR A 46 3.90 11.46 -2.83
CA TYR A 46 3.57 10.90 -1.52
C TYR A 46 3.65 9.37 -1.55
N LEU A 47 3.64 8.74 -0.37
CA LEU A 47 3.58 7.30 -0.23
C LEU A 47 2.15 6.77 -0.37
N VAL A 48 2.05 5.60 -1.00
CA VAL A 48 0.87 4.73 -0.96
C VAL A 48 1.26 3.35 -0.41
N GLY A 49 0.31 2.65 0.18
CA GLY A 49 0.54 1.36 0.85
C GLY A 49 -0.31 0.23 0.29
N LEU A 50 0.27 -0.95 0.16
CA LEU A 50 -0.45 -2.20 0.04
C LEU A 50 -0.47 -2.85 1.43
N ILE A 51 -1.67 -3.12 1.94
CA ILE A 51 -1.89 -3.63 3.29
C ILE A 51 -2.54 -4.99 3.20
N VAL A 52 -1.94 -5.98 3.85
CA VAL A 52 -2.53 -7.30 4.07
C VAL A 52 -3.00 -7.33 5.52
N PRO A 53 -4.32 -7.41 5.77
CA PRO A 53 -4.83 -7.51 7.13
C PRO A 53 -4.41 -8.82 7.79
N ASP A 54 -4.32 -8.81 9.12
CA ASP A 54 -4.13 -10.04 9.87
C ASP A 54 -5.37 -10.93 9.78
N ALA A 55 -5.15 -12.22 9.48
CA ALA A 55 -6.22 -13.18 9.23
C ALA A 55 -6.97 -13.57 10.52
N GLU A 56 -6.27 -13.65 11.65
CA GLU A 56 -6.89 -13.95 12.95
C GLU A 56 -7.73 -12.76 13.39
N TRP A 57 -7.16 -11.56 13.34
CA TRP A 57 -7.89 -10.32 13.64
C TRP A 57 -9.11 -10.13 12.72
N ALA A 58 -8.97 -10.37 11.41
CA ALA A 58 -10.06 -10.25 10.46
C ALA A 58 -11.20 -11.24 10.76
N ALA A 59 -10.87 -12.48 11.13
CA ALA A 59 -11.86 -13.47 11.54
C ALA A 59 -12.59 -13.05 12.83
N GLU A 60 -11.87 -12.51 13.82
CA GLU A 60 -12.46 -11.98 15.05
C GLU A 60 -13.38 -10.77 14.78
N TRP A 61 -12.99 -9.89 13.86
CA TRP A 61 -13.80 -8.75 13.45
C TRP A 61 -15.09 -9.17 12.73
N ALA A 62 -15.01 -10.20 11.89
CA ALA A 62 -16.12 -10.72 11.08
C ALA A 62 -17.14 -11.51 11.90
N ARG A 63 -16.68 -12.27 12.91
CA ARG A 63 -17.50 -13.15 13.75
C ARG A 63 -18.74 -12.49 14.37
N PRO A 64 -18.66 -11.35 15.08
CA PRO A 64 -19.84 -10.70 15.66
C PRO A 64 -20.79 -10.09 14.61
N ARG A 65 -20.35 -9.95 13.36
CA ARG A 65 -21.13 -9.40 12.25
C ARG A 65 -21.78 -10.48 11.38
N GLY A 66 -21.53 -11.75 11.69
CA GLY A 66 -22.01 -12.88 10.87
C GLY A 66 -21.40 -12.89 9.46
N LEU A 67 -20.24 -12.27 9.26
CA LEU A 67 -19.55 -12.21 7.98
C LEU A 67 -18.58 -13.39 7.82
N PRO A 68 -18.28 -13.83 6.58
CA PRO A 68 -17.25 -14.81 6.32
C PRO A 68 -15.88 -14.33 6.85
N PRO A 69 -15.04 -15.22 7.40
CA PRO A 69 -13.75 -14.84 7.99
C PRO A 69 -12.64 -14.65 6.96
N GLY A 70 -12.89 -14.98 5.69
CA GLY A 70 -11.86 -14.88 4.65
C GLY A 70 -11.59 -13.44 4.24
N LEU A 71 -10.31 -13.13 4.02
CA LEU A 71 -9.88 -11.79 3.62
C LEU A 71 -10.48 -11.38 2.28
N ALA A 72 -10.61 -12.32 1.33
CA ALA A 72 -11.17 -12.05 0.01
C ALA A 72 -12.61 -11.54 0.08
N GLU A 73 -13.42 -12.08 0.98
CA GLU A 73 -14.80 -11.64 1.20
C GLU A 73 -14.87 -10.32 1.98
N LEU A 74 -13.96 -10.12 2.95
CA LEU A 74 -13.96 -8.95 3.82
C LEU A 74 -13.42 -7.69 3.15
N VAL A 75 -12.48 -7.80 2.20
CA VAL A 75 -11.91 -6.63 1.51
C VAL A 75 -12.96 -5.83 0.72
N GLY A 76 -14.06 -6.46 0.30
CA GLY A 76 -15.19 -5.77 -0.33
C GLY A 76 -16.12 -5.04 0.65
N ASN A 77 -15.97 -5.26 1.95
CA ASN A 77 -16.81 -4.63 2.97
C ASN A 77 -16.24 -3.26 3.39
N GLU A 78 -17.06 -2.21 3.27
CA GLU A 78 -16.65 -0.84 3.58
C GLU A 78 -16.30 -0.66 5.06
N ASP A 79 -17.03 -1.29 5.99
CA ASP A 79 -16.74 -1.19 7.43
C ASP A 79 -15.42 -1.87 7.79
N PHE A 80 -15.11 -2.99 7.14
CA PHE A 80 -13.82 -3.68 7.30
C PHE A 80 -12.68 -2.80 6.79
N ARG A 81 -12.88 -2.22 5.60
CA ARG A 81 -11.93 -1.28 5.01
C ARG A 81 -11.68 -0.09 5.93
N HIS A 82 -12.72 0.52 6.49
CA HIS A 82 -12.60 1.62 7.44
C HIS A 82 -11.86 1.21 8.72
N ALA A 83 -12.05 -0.01 9.22
CA ALA A 83 -11.34 -0.50 10.39
C ALA A 83 -9.83 -0.60 10.15
N VAL A 84 -9.41 -1.12 8.99
CA VAL A 84 -8.00 -1.19 8.59
C VAL A 84 -7.43 0.21 8.30
N GLU A 85 -8.19 1.08 7.63
CA GLU A 85 -7.79 2.48 7.39
C GLU A 85 -7.59 3.25 8.71
N ALA A 86 -8.42 2.99 9.73
CA ALA A 86 -8.26 3.57 11.05
C ALA A 86 -6.92 3.15 11.70
N ALA A 87 -6.48 1.90 11.52
CA ALA A 87 -5.18 1.43 12.00
C ALA A 87 -4.02 2.17 11.31
N VAL A 88 -4.09 2.30 9.98
CA VAL A 88 -3.10 3.08 9.21
C VAL A 88 -3.06 4.54 9.66
N GLU A 89 -4.22 5.13 9.96
CA GLU A 89 -4.29 6.52 10.43
C GLU A 89 -3.66 6.70 11.81
N ARG A 90 -3.78 5.72 12.73
CA ARG A 90 -3.05 5.74 14.01
C ARG A 90 -1.54 5.78 13.79
N VAL A 91 -1.04 5.04 12.81
CA VAL A 91 0.38 5.03 12.45
C VAL A 91 0.79 6.36 11.80
N ASN A 92 -0.01 6.89 10.87
CA ASN A 92 0.24 8.17 10.20
C ASN A 92 0.40 9.35 11.19
N LYS A 93 -0.34 9.32 12.31
CA LYS A 93 -0.20 10.34 13.37
C LYS A 93 1.17 10.32 14.07
N ARG A 94 1.86 9.18 14.04
CA ARG A 94 3.22 9.00 14.61
C ARG A 94 4.32 9.25 13.58
N LEU A 95 3.98 9.36 12.30
CA LEU A 95 4.90 9.57 11.18
C LEU A 95 5.06 11.05 10.82
N ALA A 96 6.23 11.39 10.27
CA ALA A 96 6.45 12.71 9.70
C ALA A 96 5.52 12.92 8.49
N ALA A 97 5.17 14.17 8.18
CA ALA A 97 4.18 14.49 7.15
C ALA A 97 4.47 13.88 5.77
N LEU A 98 5.77 13.73 5.43
CA LEU A 98 6.24 13.12 4.18
C LEU A 98 6.26 11.58 4.24
N GLU A 99 6.42 10.99 5.43
CA GLU A 99 6.40 9.54 5.65
C GLU A 99 4.97 8.96 5.72
N ARG A 100 3.96 9.82 5.80
CA ARG A 100 2.55 9.39 5.90
C ARG A 100 2.10 8.68 4.63
N VAL A 101 1.45 7.54 4.83
CA VAL A 101 0.81 6.78 3.78
C VAL A 101 -0.53 7.46 3.47
N ARG A 102 -0.59 8.13 2.31
CA ARG A 102 -1.77 8.93 1.94
C ARG A 102 -2.95 8.10 1.52
N ARG A 103 -2.69 6.95 0.90
CA ARG A 103 -3.71 6.06 0.35
C ARG A 103 -3.25 4.63 0.49
N ILE A 104 -4.20 3.74 0.72
CA ILE A 104 -3.95 2.32 0.83
C ILE A 104 -4.86 1.51 -0.09
N ALA A 105 -4.34 0.38 -0.54
CA ALA A 105 -5.15 -0.73 -1.03
C ALA A 105 -5.02 -1.89 -0.05
N ILE A 106 -6.16 -2.46 0.32
CA ILE A 106 -6.22 -3.66 1.15
C ILE A 106 -6.22 -4.85 0.19
N LEU A 107 -5.33 -5.80 0.44
CA LEU A 107 -5.16 -6.98 -0.40
C LEU A 107 -5.97 -8.15 0.15
N PRO A 108 -6.61 -8.95 -0.72
CA PRO A 108 -7.38 -10.13 -0.32
C PRO A 108 -6.49 -11.34 0.01
N GLU A 109 -5.21 -11.28 -0.36
CA GLU A 109 -4.27 -12.39 -0.22
C GLU A 109 -2.94 -11.90 0.38
N PRO A 110 -2.30 -12.71 1.24
CA PRO A 110 -0.99 -12.39 1.78
C PRO A 110 0.13 -12.54 0.75
N PHE A 111 1.24 -11.85 1.01
CA PHE A 111 2.50 -12.15 0.34
C PHE A 111 3.02 -13.48 0.86
N THR A 112 3.36 -14.40 -0.05
CA THR A 112 3.86 -15.73 0.30
C THR A 112 5.06 -16.10 -0.56
N ILE A 113 5.75 -17.19 -0.18
CA ILE A 113 6.80 -17.77 -1.03
C ILE A 113 6.16 -18.40 -2.28
N GLU A 114 4.97 -18.99 -2.13
CA GLU A 114 4.23 -19.69 -3.18
C GLU A 114 3.80 -18.76 -4.32
N ASN A 115 3.28 -17.57 -4.00
CA ASN A 115 2.97 -16.55 -5.01
C ASN A 115 4.21 -15.77 -5.48
N GLY A 116 5.41 -16.15 -5.03
CA GLY A 116 6.69 -15.58 -5.43
C GLY A 116 6.92 -14.15 -4.93
N MET A 117 6.05 -13.61 -4.07
CA MET A 117 6.14 -12.27 -3.52
C MET A 117 7.04 -12.20 -2.28
N MET A 118 7.43 -13.34 -1.72
CA MET A 118 8.44 -13.42 -0.66
C MET A 118 9.66 -14.24 -1.09
N THR A 119 10.81 -13.93 -0.51
CA THR A 119 11.98 -14.83 -0.50
C THR A 119 11.72 -16.00 0.45
N PRO A 120 12.47 -17.11 0.32
CA PRO A 120 12.46 -18.19 1.32
C PRO A 120 12.81 -17.71 2.75
N THR A 121 13.46 -16.55 2.86
CA THR A 121 13.78 -15.87 4.13
C THR A 121 12.68 -14.89 4.59
N LEU A 122 11.46 -15.00 4.04
CA LEU A 122 10.28 -14.19 4.38
C LEU A 122 10.48 -12.68 4.18
N LYS A 123 11.34 -12.29 3.23
CA LYS A 123 11.45 -10.88 2.80
C LYS A 123 10.57 -10.61 1.60
N VAL A 124 9.82 -9.52 1.62
CA VAL A 124 8.98 -9.10 0.49
C VAL A 124 9.85 -8.75 -0.71
N ARG A 125 9.52 -9.33 -1.87
CA ARG A 125 10.13 -9.05 -3.17
C ARG A 125 9.40 -7.89 -3.83
N ARG A 126 9.77 -6.65 -3.48
CA ARG A 126 9.13 -5.42 -3.99
C ARG A 126 8.89 -5.40 -5.50
N HIS A 127 9.85 -5.89 -6.28
CA HIS A 127 9.74 -5.95 -7.75
C HIS A 127 8.61 -6.89 -8.22
N LYS A 128 8.44 -8.06 -7.56
CA LYS A 128 7.36 -9.00 -7.87
C LYS A 128 6.00 -8.48 -7.41
N VAL A 129 5.94 -7.84 -6.24
CA VAL A 129 4.72 -7.19 -5.77
C VAL A 129 4.31 -6.05 -6.70
N LYS A 130 5.27 -5.25 -7.19
CA LYS A 130 5.01 -4.19 -8.19
C LYS A 130 4.56 -4.75 -9.54
N GLU A 131 5.10 -5.89 -9.96
CA GLU A 131 4.67 -6.59 -11.18
C GLU A 131 3.22 -7.06 -11.05
N ALA A 132 2.84 -7.65 -9.91
CA ALA A 132 1.49 -8.16 -9.66
C ALA A 132 0.45 -7.05 -9.41
N TYR A 133 0.80 -6.05 -8.60
CA TYR A 133 -0.12 -5.01 -8.13
C TYR A 133 0.17 -3.62 -8.72
N GLY A 134 0.98 -3.53 -9.77
CA GLY A 134 1.36 -2.25 -10.37
C GLY A 134 0.14 -1.41 -10.78
N ALA A 135 -0.83 -2.01 -11.45
CA ALA A 135 -2.08 -1.33 -11.82
C ALA A 135 -2.86 -0.81 -10.61
N LEU A 136 -2.89 -1.58 -9.51
CA LEU A 136 -3.54 -1.19 -8.26
C LEU A 136 -2.80 -0.01 -7.61
N ILE A 137 -1.46 -0.06 -7.52
CA ILE A 137 -0.63 1.04 -7.03
C ILE A 137 -0.87 2.31 -7.85
N GLU A 138 -0.88 2.20 -9.18
CA GLU A 138 -1.16 3.33 -10.08
C GLU A 138 -2.57 3.89 -9.87
N SER A 139 -3.56 3.04 -9.62
CA SER A 139 -4.93 3.48 -9.35
C SER A 139 -5.03 4.35 -8.08
N LEU A 140 -4.19 4.07 -7.06
CA LEU A 140 -4.16 4.88 -5.83
C LEU A 140 -3.74 6.32 -6.12
N TYR A 141 -2.79 6.54 -7.03
CA TYR A 141 -2.40 7.89 -7.45
C TYR A 141 -3.44 8.56 -8.35
N LYS A 142 -4.07 7.80 -9.27
CA LYS A 142 -5.08 8.35 -10.20
C LYS A 142 -6.35 8.79 -9.51
N ALA A 143 -6.81 8.09 -8.47
CA ALA A 143 -7.97 8.49 -7.70
C ALA A 143 -7.76 9.82 -6.93
N GLY A 144 -6.56 10.40 -6.93
CA GLY A 144 -6.29 11.77 -6.48
C GLY A 144 -6.15 12.79 -7.61
N SER A 145 -6.02 12.33 -8.86
CA SER A 145 -5.85 13.16 -10.05
C SER A 145 -7.17 13.63 -10.66
N THR A 146 -8.33 13.13 -10.21
CA THR A 146 -9.65 13.57 -10.72
C THR A 146 -9.98 15.04 -10.42
N ALA A 147 -9.15 15.74 -9.63
CA ALA A 147 -9.31 17.16 -9.33
C ALA A 147 -8.40 18.10 -10.17
N ALA A 148 -7.57 17.60 -11.10
CA ALA A 148 -6.58 18.44 -11.81
C ALA A 148 -6.50 18.25 -13.34
N SER A 149 -7.54 17.72 -13.98
CA SER A 149 -7.55 17.52 -15.44
C SER A 149 -8.93 17.76 -16.06
N LYS A 150 -9.48 18.95 -15.83
CA LYS A 150 -10.48 19.56 -16.71
C LYS A 150 -10.04 20.99 -17.03
N ASP A 151 -8.92 21.11 -17.73
CA ASP A 151 -8.67 22.22 -18.63
C ASP A 151 -7.44 21.92 -19.47
N SER A 152 -7.46 22.34 -20.74
CA SER A 152 -6.43 22.16 -21.76
C SER A 152 -6.56 20.91 -22.65
N SER A 153 -7.54 20.93 -23.55
CA SER A 153 -7.29 20.86 -25.00
C SER A 153 -8.60 21.03 -25.77
N MET A 154 -9.09 22.27 -25.74
CA MET A 154 -9.79 22.83 -26.88
C MET A 154 -8.71 23.24 -27.91
N GLU A 155 -9.04 23.07 -29.18
CA GLU A 155 -8.43 23.66 -30.38
C GLU A 155 -7.50 22.82 -31.28
N ALA A 156 -7.99 22.69 -32.53
CA ALA A 156 -7.29 22.60 -33.83
C ALA A 156 -6.48 21.32 -34.11
N LYS A 157 -6.54 20.68 -35.29
CA LYS A 157 -7.09 20.94 -36.63
C LYS A 157 -6.83 19.61 -37.38
N GLU A 158 -7.71 19.19 -38.30
CA GLU A 158 -7.23 18.92 -39.67
C GLU A 158 -8.40 18.91 -40.65
N LYS A 159 -8.37 19.89 -41.55
CA LYS A 159 -9.05 19.86 -42.84
C LYS A 159 -8.24 18.92 -43.73
N SER A 160 -8.90 17.99 -44.42
CA SER A 160 -8.67 17.73 -45.84
C SER A 160 -9.89 17.07 -46.44
#